data_AF-A0A9P1KE82-F1
#
_entry.id   AF-A0A9P1KE82-F1
#
_cell.length_a   1.000
_cell.length_b   1.000
_cell.length_c   1.000
_cell.angle_alpha   90.00
_cell.angle_beta   90.00
_cell.angle_gamma   90.00
#
_symmetry.space_group_name_H-M   'P 1'
#
loop_
_entity.id
_entity.type
_entity.pdbx_description
1 polymer ?
#
loop_
_entity_poly.entity_id
_entity_poly.type
_entity_poly.pdbx_seq_one_letter_code
_entity_poly.pdbx_strand_id
1 'polypeptide(L)'
;MQIVFGDLEMQLIDFMSLIHPFLAIVVVFPIIGISTHMAWQTRQRRLQTLEKGSTSRIPPMVGREHLKMGRWLTGTVVGVTLIALAYSIGFKGVFKELSDENMFEAIFIVLIFIGTIASLVFLYRANANQPLWRGVFATLTGAGLVILGAQDGVFRRGYEWHVSHYYYGITSSLLMIFALAIVPDIYKSYKWRMAHTILNCIALLLFIGQGFTGSRDLLEIPLSWQLDHLRKCDWGAQTCPNNSQSRTPEELIIQAMSK
;
A
#
# COMPACT_ATOMS: atom_id res chain seq x y z
N MET A 1 22.77 -12.13 3.87
CA MET A 1 23.29 -10.75 3.84
C MET A 1 22.74 -10.04 5.05
N GLN A 2 23.62 -9.69 6.00
CA GLN A 2 23.27 -9.00 7.26
C GLN A 2 23.48 -7.50 7.06
N ILE A 3 22.54 -6.67 7.54
CA ILE A 3 22.65 -5.21 7.55
C ILE A 3 22.77 -4.79 9.01
N VAL A 4 23.94 -4.30 9.41
CA VAL A 4 24.23 -3.92 10.81
C VAL A 4 23.97 -2.43 11.00
N PHE A 5 23.05 -2.09 11.91
CA PHE A 5 22.86 -0.73 12.43
C PHE A 5 23.08 -0.75 13.95
N GLY A 6 24.32 -0.57 14.40
CA GLY A 6 24.68 -0.67 15.82
C GLY A 6 24.54 -2.11 16.37
N ASP A 7 24.08 -2.26 17.62
CA ASP A 7 23.90 -3.56 18.30
C ASP A 7 22.63 -4.33 17.86
N LEU A 8 21.85 -3.79 16.91
CA LEU A 8 20.66 -4.44 16.38
C LEU A 8 21.02 -5.35 15.19
N GLU A 9 21.12 -6.66 15.44
CA GLU A 9 21.14 -7.66 14.37
C GLU A 9 19.73 -7.83 13.79
N MET A 10 19.46 -7.19 12.66
CA MET A 10 18.21 -7.35 11.92
C MET A 10 18.41 -8.33 10.77
N GLN A 11 17.58 -9.38 10.69
CA GLN A 11 17.66 -10.30 9.56
C GLN A 11 17.10 -9.67 8.29
N LEU A 12 17.53 -10.17 7.13
CA LEU A 12 17.08 -9.67 5.83
C LEU A 12 15.55 -9.68 5.71
N ILE A 13 14.88 -10.71 6.25
CA ILE A 13 13.42 -10.82 6.22
C ILE A 13 12.73 -9.71 7.05
N ASP A 14 13.30 -9.34 8.19
CA ASP A 14 12.79 -8.26 9.04
C ASP A 14 12.92 -6.92 8.32
N PHE A 15 14.08 -6.66 7.71
CA PHE A 15 14.31 -5.46 6.91
C PHE A 15 13.35 -5.39 5.72
N MET A 16 13.20 -6.48 4.96
CA MET A 16 12.30 -6.56 3.80
C MET A 16 10.84 -6.33 4.20
N SER A 17 10.44 -6.76 5.39
CA SER A 17 9.09 -6.53 5.92
C SER A 17 8.76 -5.04 6.11
N LEU A 18 9.79 -4.21 6.35
CA LEU A 18 9.66 -2.78 6.64
C LEU A 18 9.77 -1.89 5.39
N ILE A 19 10.15 -2.42 4.22
CA ILE A 19 10.32 -1.61 3.01
C ILE A 19 9.01 -0.94 2.61
N HIS A 20 7.90 -1.69 2.52
CA HIS A 20 6.64 -1.12 2.08
C HIS A 20 6.05 -0.07 3.07
N PRO A 21 6.05 -0.25 4.41
CA PRO A 21 5.59 0.80 5.31
C PRO A 21 6.53 2.00 5.33
N PHE A 22 7.86 1.78 5.19
CA PHE A 22 8.81 2.88 5.03
C PHE A 22 8.48 3.73 3.80
N LEU A 23 8.25 3.10 2.64
CA LEU A 23 7.87 3.81 1.42
C LEU A 23 6.50 4.50 1.55
N ALA A 24 5.54 3.88 2.24
CA ALA A 24 4.25 4.51 2.52
C ALA A 24 4.42 5.82 3.31
N ILE A 25 5.25 5.81 4.35
CA ILE A 25 5.50 6.96 5.22
C ILE A 25 6.32 8.05 4.52
N VAL A 26 7.41 7.69 3.85
CA VAL A 26 8.35 8.67 3.29
C VAL A 26 7.91 9.21 1.93
N VAL A 27 7.13 8.44 1.18
CA VAL A 27 6.75 8.79 -0.21
C VAL A 27 5.25 9.00 -0.33
N VAL A 28 4.44 8.00 -0.01
CA VAL A 28 3.00 8.02 -0.32
C VAL A 28 2.24 9.07 0.51
N PHE A 29 2.38 9.07 1.84
CA PHE A 29 1.65 10.02 2.71
C PHE A 29 1.98 11.49 2.44
N PRO A 30 3.26 11.89 2.24
CA PRO A 30 3.58 13.25 1.83
C PRO A 30 2.92 13.65 0.51
N ILE A 31 2.95 12.78 -0.50
CA ILE A 31 2.33 13.03 -1.80
C ILE A 31 0.80 13.18 -1.67
N ILE A 32 0.14 12.41 -0.81
CA ILE A 32 -1.30 12.55 -0.50
C ILE A 32 -1.58 13.93 0.09
N GLY A 33 -0.80 14.36 1.08
CA GLY A 33 -0.95 15.68 1.71
C GLY A 33 -0.80 16.82 0.69
N ILE A 34 0.25 16.75 -0.13
CA ILE A 34 0.52 17.75 -1.18
C ILE A 34 -0.60 17.75 -2.24
N SER A 35 -1.03 16.59 -2.70
CA SER A 35 -2.11 16.44 -3.69
C SER A 35 -3.42 17.01 -3.17
N THR A 36 -3.76 16.74 -1.91
CA THR A 36 -4.97 17.23 -1.23
C THR A 36 -4.94 18.76 -1.08
N HIS A 37 -3.80 19.30 -0.67
CA HIS A 37 -3.60 20.74 -0.56
C HIS A 37 -3.79 21.44 -1.92
N MET A 38 -3.18 20.92 -2.99
CA MET A 38 -3.32 21.48 -4.33
C MET A 38 -4.73 21.30 -4.92
N ALA A 39 -5.42 20.20 -4.58
CA ALA A 39 -6.83 20.01 -4.95
C ALA A 39 -7.70 21.11 -4.33
N TRP A 40 -7.50 21.40 -3.04
CA TRP A 40 -8.19 22.47 -2.33
C TRP A 40 -7.92 23.83 -2.97
N GLN A 41 -6.66 24.18 -3.19
CA GLN A 41 -6.29 25.44 -3.84
C GLN A 41 -6.88 25.55 -5.26
N THR A 42 -6.89 24.47 -6.04
CA THR A 42 -7.51 24.44 -7.38
C THR A 42 -9.01 24.77 -7.31
N ARG A 43 -9.72 24.23 -6.31
CA ARG A 43 -11.14 24.53 -6.08
C ARG A 43 -11.33 25.98 -5.65
N GLN A 44 -10.56 26.45 -4.68
CA GLN A 44 -10.64 27.82 -4.16
C GLN A 44 -10.40 28.85 -5.25
N ARG A 45 -9.40 28.63 -6.11
CA ARG A 45 -9.13 29.51 -7.26
C ARG A 45 -10.35 29.61 -8.18
N ARG A 46 -10.99 28.48 -8.53
CA ARG A 46 -12.17 28.46 -9.41
C ARG A 46 -13.32 29.26 -8.81
N LEU A 47 -13.62 29.10 -7.53
CA LEU A 47 -14.68 29.85 -6.85
C LEU A 47 -14.39 31.34 -6.84
N GLN A 48 -13.15 31.74 -6.50
CA GLN A 48 -12.76 33.15 -6.48
C GLN A 48 -12.84 33.81 -7.86
N THR A 49 -12.43 33.12 -8.93
CA THR A 49 -12.56 33.65 -10.29
C THR A 49 -14.03 33.81 -10.71
N LEU A 50 -14.92 32.91 -10.27
CA LEU A 50 -16.35 32.97 -10.57
C LEU A 50 -17.08 34.06 -9.78
N GLU A 51 -16.80 34.19 -8.48
CA GLU A 51 -17.50 35.12 -7.59
C GLU A 51 -17.06 36.58 -7.76
N LYS A 52 -15.76 36.82 -7.94
CA LYS A 52 -15.19 38.18 -7.81
C LYS A 52 -14.84 38.86 -9.13
N GLY A 53 -15.05 38.20 -10.27
CA GLY A 53 -14.65 38.71 -11.59
C GLY A 53 -13.18 39.15 -11.70
N SER A 54 -12.34 38.76 -10.74
CA SER A 54 -11.00 39.28 -10.51
C SER A 54 -9.97 38.16 -10.42
N THR A 55 -8.70 38.53 -10.58
CA THR A 55 -7.57 37.60 -10.55
C THR A 55 -7.39 37.03 -9.14
N SER A 56 -7.63 35.73 -8.97
CA SER A 56 -7.31 35.02 -7.73
C SER A 56 -5.81 35.07 -7.42
N ARG A 57 -5.47 35.24 -6.13
CA ARG A 57 -4.08 35.21 -5.61
C ARG A 57 -3.42 33.84 -5.69
N ILE A 58 -4.21 32.77 -5.83
CA ILE A 58 -3.70 31.41 -6.01
C ILE A 58 -3.17 31.29 -7.44
N PRO A 59 -1.93 30.84 -7.70
CA PRO A 59 -1.38 30.81 -9.05
C PRO A 59 -2.21 29.97 -10.05
N PRO A 60 -2.27 30.34 -11.35
CA PRO A 60 -2.94 29.53 -12.37
C PRO A 60 -2.34 28.11 -12.54
N MET A 61 -1.08 27.92 -12.17
CA MET A 61 -0.36 26.66 -12.34
C MET A 61 -0.79 25.56 -11.37
N VAL A 62 -1.47 25.88 -10.27
CA VAL A 62 -1.79 24.92 -9.20
C VAL A 62 -2.56 23.68 -9.72
N GLY A 63 -3.46 23.86 -10.69
CA GLY A 63 -4.16 22.72 -11.29
C GLY A 63 -3.25 21.77 -12.09
N ARG A 64 -2.20 22.31 -12.72
CA ARG A 64 -1.20 21.50 -13.44
C ARG A 64 -0.29 20.77 -12.46
N GLU A 65 0.12 21.43 -11.38
CA GLU A 65 0.91 20.80 -10.33
C GLU A 65 0.11 19.72 -9.58
N HIS A 66 -1.19 19.94 -9.32
CA HIS A 66 -2.09 18.90 -8.81
C HIS A 66 -2.12 17.67 -9.72
N LEU A 67 -2.24 17.85 -11.04
CA LEU A 67 -2.20 16.73 -11.99
C LEU A 67 -0.85 16.00 -11.97
N LYS A 68 0.26 16.74 -11.93
CA LYS A 68 1.61 16.15 -11.85
C LYS A 68 1.76 15.31 -10.59
N MET A 69 1.31 15.83 -9.44
CA MET A 69 1.38 15.10 -8.19
C MET A 69 0.40 13.92 -8.14
N GLY A 70 -0.80 14.06 -8.72
CA GLY A 70 -1.75 12.95 -8.86
C GLY A 70 -1.19 11.79 -9.67
N ARG A 71 -0.40 12.07 -10.72
CA ARG A 71 0.35 11.04 -11.45
C ARG A 71 1.37 10.33 -10.55
N TRP A 72 2.18 11.09 -9.81
CA TRP A 72 3.11 10.50 -8.84
C TRP A 72 2.39 9.68 -7.76
N LEU A 73 1.24 10.15 -7.28
CA LEU A 73 0.43 9.46 -6.29
C LEU A 73 -0.03 8.09 -6.82
N THR A 74 -0.61 8.04 -8.03
CA THR A 74 -1.03 6.76 -8.62
C THR A 74 0.14 5.80 -8.77
N GLY A 75 1.27 6.27 -9.30
CA GLY A 75 2.45 5.42 -9.51
C GLY A 75 3.03 4.88 -8.20
N THR A 76 3.13 5.73 -7.18
CA THR A 76 3.70 5.34 -5.89
C THR A 76 2.78 4.43 -5.09
N VAL A 77 1.45 4.69 -5.08
CA VAL A 77 0.47 3.81 -4.44
C VAL A 77 0.48 2.43 -5.07
N VAL A 78 0.36 2.34 -6.41
CA VAL A 78 0.39 1.04 -7.10
C VAL A 78 1.73 0.35 -6.93
N GLY A 79 2.85 1.09 -7.00
CA GLY A 79 4.19 0.54 -6.80
C GLY A 79 4.40 -0.04 -5.41
N VAL A 80 4.00 0.68 -4.35
CA VAL A 80 4.07 0.18 -2.96
C VAL A 80 3.18 -1.04 -2.77
N THR A 81 1.97 -1.06 -3.35
CA THR A 81 1.09 -2.23 -3.33
C THR A 81 1.77 -3.45 -3.98
N LEU A 82 2.42 -3.28 -5.13
CA LEU A 82 3.15 -4.36 -5.81
C LEU A 82 4.34 -4.86 -4.97
N ILE A 83 5.09 -3.95 -4.32
CA ILE A 83 6.18 -4.33 -3.42
C ILE A 83 5.65 -5.13 -2.21
N ALA A 84 4.55 -4.69 -1.62
CA ALA A 84 3.92 -5.38 -0.48
C ALA A 84 3.43 -6.79 -0.88
N LEU A 85 2.79 -6.92 -2.04
CA LEU A 85 2.38 -8.22 -2.59
C LEU A 85 3.59 -9.10 -2.91
N ALA A 86 4.65 -8.55 -3.50
CA ALA A 86 5.87 -9.30 -3.82
C ALA A 86 6.54 -9.83 -2.55
N TYR A 87 6.59 -9.04 -1.47
CA TYR A 87 7.07 -9.51 -0.17
C TYR A 87 6.19 -10.63 0.39
N SER A 88 4.86 -10.44 0.38
CA SER A 88 3.90 -11.43 0.90
C SER A 88 4.02 -12.77 0.17
N ILE A 89 4.10 -12.74 -1.15
CA ILE A 89 4.18 -13.93 -2.00
C ILE A 89 5.58 -14.56 -1.94
N GLY A 90 6.63 -13.74 -1.99
CA GLY A 90 8.03 -14.17 -2.04
C GLY A 90 8.54 -14.79 -0.75
N PHE A 91 8.28 -14.14 0.39
CA PHE A 91 8.85 -14.53 1.69
C PHE A 91 7.89 -15.31 2.59
N LYS A 92 6.57 -15.24 2.32
CA LYS A 92 5.54 -15.87 3.15
C LYS A 92 4.55 -16.73 2.37
N GLY A 93 4.60 -16.71 1.05
CA GLY A 93 3.65 -17.36 0.16
C GLY A 93 4.27 -18.49 -0.66
N VAL A 94 3.74 -18.70 -1.87
CA VAL A 94 4.06 -19.85 -2.73
C VAL A 94 5.56 -20.05 -3.01
N PHE A 95 6.35 -18.97 -3.05
CA PHE A 95 7.78 -19.07 -3.36
C PHE A 95 8.65 -19.52 -2.18
N LYS A 96 8.15 -19.42 -0.95
CA LYS A 96 8.88 -19.87 0.24
C LYS A 96 9.02 -21.40 0.26
N GLU A 97 8.02 -22.10 -0.24
CA GLU A 97 7.91 -23.57 -0.25
C GLU A 97 7.57 -24.04 -1.67
N LEU A 98 8.38 -23.57 -2.64
CA LEU A 98 8.20 -23.89 -4.05
C LEU A 98 8.42 -25.38 -4.31
N SER A 99 7.49 -26.01 -5.01
CA SER A 99 7.49 -27.43 -5.37
C SER A 99 6.90 -27.62 -6.77
N ASP A 100 6.97 -28.85 -7.31
CA ASP A 100 6.36 -29.16 -8.60
C ASP A 100 4.83 -28.97 -8.59
N GLU A 101 4.19 -29.11 -7.43
CA GLU A 101 2.73 -28.98 -7.27
C GLU A 101 2.24 -27.54 -7.43
N ASN A 102 3.03 -26.56 -6.98
CA ASN A 102 2.67 -25.13 -7.01
C ASN A 102 3.41 -24.32 -8.09
N MET A 103 4.21 -24.98 -8.92
CA MET A 103 4.99 -24.36 -10.00
C MET A 103 4.12 -23.55 -10.96
N PHE A 104 2.94 -24.08 -11.34
CA PHE A 104 2.02 -23.38 -12.25
C PHE A 104 1.50 -22.07 -11.63
N GLU A 105 1.12 -22.10 -10.35
CA GLU A 105 0.67 -20.91 -9.62
C GLU A 105 1.78 -19.86 -9.53
N ALA A 106 3.01 -20.29 -9.21
CA ALA A 106 4.17 -19.41 -9.16
C ALA A 106 4.43 -18.72 -10.50
N ILE A 107 4.40 -19.47 -11.61
CA ILE A 107 4.54 -18.91 -12.97
C ILE A 107 3.40 -17.94 -13.28
N PHE A 108 2.15 -18.31 -12.98
CA PHE A 108 0.98 -17.46 -13.20
C PHE A 108 1.12 -16.13 -12.46
N ILE A 109 1.49 -16.15 -11.18
CA ILE A 109 1.71 -14.95 -10.36
C ILE A 109 2.75 -14.03 -10.99
N VAL A 110 3.90 -14.58 -11.42
CA VAL A 110 4.97 -13.79 -12.07
C VAL A 110 4.47 -13.13 -13.35
N LEU A 111 3.73 -13.87 -14.18
CA LEU A 111 3.14 -13.32 -15.40
C LEU A 111 2.14 -12.19 -15.12
N ILE A 112 1.30 -12.34 -14.09
CA ILE A 112 0.36 -11.27 -13.70
C ILE A 112 1.11 -10.06 -13.16
N PHE A 113 2.19 -10.22 -12.39
CA PHE A 113 3.05 -9.10 -11.98
C PHE A 113 3.60 -8.32 -13.18
N ILE A 114 4.21 -9.02 -14.12
CA ILE A 114 4.79 -8.41 -15.32
C ILE A 114 3.70 -7.71 -16.15
N GLY A 115 2.56 -8.39 -16.37
CA GLY A 115 1.43 -7.85 -17.10
C GLY A 115 0.83 -6.60 -16.44
N THR A 116 0.76 -6.57 -15.10
CA THR A 116 0.27 -5.42 -14.33
C THR A 116 1.19 -4.21 -14.49
N ILE A 117 2.51 -4.41 -14.35
CA ILE A 117 3.51 -3.36 -14.50
C ILE A 117 3.51 -2.82 -15.94
N ALA A 118 3.50 -3.71 -16.93
CA ALA A 118 3.44 -3.33 -18.35
C ALA A 118 2.18 -2.53 -18.67
N SER A 119 1.03 -2.97 -18.14
CA SER A 119 -0.26 -2.26 -18.30
C SER A 119 -0.22 -0.87 -17.66
N LEU A 120 0.37 -0.72 -16.47
CA LEU A 120 0.53 0.59 -15.84
C LEU A 120 1.41 1.51 -16.68
N VAL A 121 2.54 1.01 -17.19
CA VAL A 121 3.44 1.78 -18.06
C VAL A 121 2.70 2.23 -19.33
N PHE A 122 1.92 1.35 -19.94
CA PHE A 122 1.12 1.72 -21.11
C PHE A 122 -0.01 2.69 -20.79
N LEU A 123 -0.62 2.62 -19.59
CA LEU A 123 -1.57 3.63 -19.14
C LEU A 123 -0.93 5.02 -19.05
N TYR A 124 0.31 5.13 -18.56
CA TYR A 124 1.05 6.40 -18.54
C TYR A 124 1.39 6.94 -19.92
N ARG A 125 1.63 6.03 -20.89
CA ARG A 125 1.96 6.39 -22.27
C ARG A 125 0.74 6.65 -23.15
N ALA A 126 -0.44 6.19 -22.76
CA ALA A 126 -1.64 6.33 -23.54
C ALA A 126 -2.07 7.80 -23.70
N ASN A 127 -2.30 8.20 -24.95
CA ASN A 127 -2.58 9.59 -25.29
C ASN A 127 -4.03 10.01 -24.95
N ALA A 128 -4.25 11.32 -24.80
CA ALA A 128 -5.57 11.87 -24.47
C ALA A 128 -6.66 11.56 -25.52
N ASN A 129 -6.27 11.29 -26.77
CA ASN A 129 -7.16 10.97 -27.88
C ASN A 129 -7.45 9.45 -28.00
N GLN A 130 -6.95 8.64 -27.07
CA GLN A 130 -7.09 7.18 -27.09
C GLN A 130 -7.88 6.69 -25.85
N PRO A 131 -9.18 7.05 -25.71
CA PRO A 131 -9.96 6.70 -24.53
C PRO A 131 -10.09 5.19 -24.32
N LEU A 132 -10.23 4.42 -25.41
CA LEU A 132 -10.30 2.96 -25.36
C LEU A 132 -9.05 2.36 -24.70
N TRP A 133 -7.86 2.72 -25.17
CA TRP A 133 -6.61 2.19 -24.64
C TRP A 133 -6.36 2.57 -23.19
N ARG A 134 -6.74 3.78 -22.78
CA ARG A 134 -6.68 4.20 -21.38
C ARG A 134 -7.59 3.35 -20.50
N GLY A 135 -8.81 3.07 -20.97
CA GLY A 135 -9.73 2.16 -20.31
C GLY A 135 -9.16 0.75 -20.21
N VAL A 136 -8.65 0.19 -21.32
CA VAL A 136 -8.06 -1.16 -21.36
C VAL A 136 -6.88 -1.28 -20.39
N PHE A 137 -5.90 -0.38 -20.47
CA PHE A 137 -4.72 -0.47 -19.60
C PHE A 137 -5.05 -0.19 -18.13
N ALA A 138 -6.02 0.69 -17.85
CA ALA A 138 -6.52 0.88 -16.49
C ALA A 138 -7.19 -0.38 -15.93
N THR A 139 -8.06 -1.01 -16.72
CA THR A 139 -8.74 -2.26 -16.34
C THR A 139 -7.73 -3.38 -16.15
N LEU A 140 -6.76 -3.56 -17.07
CA LEU A 140 -5.74 -4.61 -16.94
C LEU A 140 -4.84 -4.39 -15.72
N THR A 141 -4.44 -3.15 -15.45
CA THR A 141 -3.65 -2.83 -14.24
C THR A 141 -4.47 -3.12 -12.98
N GLY A 142 -5.73 -2.69 -12.94
CA GLY A 142 -6.60 -2.90 -11.79
C GLY A 142 -6.94 -4.38 -11.56
N ALA A 143 -7.28 -5.10 -12.64
CA ALA A 143 -7.52 -6.53 -12.60
C ALA A 143 -6.28 -7.29 -12.12
N GLY A 144 -5.10 -6.92 -12.59
CA GLY A 144 -3.83 -7.49 -12.12
C GLY A 144 -3.63 -7.34 -10.61
N LEU A 145 -3.89 -6.16 -10.03
CA LEU A 145 -3.82 -5.95 -8.59
C LEU A 145 -4.84 -6.80 -7.81
N VAL A 146 -6.08 -6.89 -8.30
CA VAL A 146 -7.13 -7.71 -7.67
C VAL A 146 -6.78 -9.18 -7.74
N ILE A 147 -6.38 -9.68 -8.91
CA ILE A 147 -5.98 -11.08 -9.12
C ILE A 147 -4.81 -11.43 -8.21
N LEU A 148 -3.75 -10.62 -8.19
CA LEU A 148 -2.61 -10.82 -7.30
C LEU A 148 -3.04 -10.82 -5.84
N GLY A 149 -3.84 -9.86 -5.39
CA GLY A 149 -4.34 -9.83 -4.01
C GLY A 149 -5.25 -11.02 -3.65
N ALA A 150 -5.87 -11.65 -4.64
CA ALA A 150 -6.79 -12.77 -4.48
C ALA A 150 -6.14 -14.17 -4.62
N GLN A 151 -4.85 -14.28 -4.99
CA GLN A 151 -4.20 -15.60 -5.12
C GLN A 151 -4.05 -16.32 -3.77
N ASP A 152 -4.18 -17.64 -3.75
CA ASP A 152 -4.00 -18.45 -2.54
C ASP A 152 -2.55 -18.42 -2.05
N GLY A 153 -1.59 -18.26 -2.97
CA GLY A 153 -0.17 -18.05 -2.69
C GLY A 153 0.19 -16.69 -2.06
N VAL A 154 -0.79 -15.83 -1.75
CA VAL A 154 -0.56 -14.58 -0.99
C VAL A 154 -0.81 -14.83 0.49
N PHE A 155 0.21 -14.59 1.31
CA PHE A 155 0.03 -14.68 2.76
C PHE A 155 -0.94 -13.60 3.26
N ARG A 156 -1.96 -14.04 4.01
CA ARG A 156 -2.98 -13.18 4.63
C ARG A 156 -3.00 -13.40 6.13
N ARG A 157 -2.88 -12.32 6.88
CA ARG A 157 -3.03 -12.34 8.34
C ARG A 157 -4.51 -12.16 8.71
N GLY A 158 -5.36 -13.09 8.30
CA GLY A 158 -6.78 -13.09 8.65
C GLY A 158 -7.51 -11.78 8.32
N TYR A 159 -8.43 -11.39 9.22
CA TYR A 159 -9.35 -10.26 9.04
C TYR A 159 -8.63 -8.91 8.88
N GLU A 160 -7.59 -8.68 9.67
CA GLU A 160 -6.82 -7.44 9.70
C GLU A 160 -6.25 -7.11 8.33
N TRP A 161 -5.63 -8.11 7.68
CA TRP A 161 -5.09 -7.99 6.33
C TRP A 161 -6.18 -7.70 5.30
N HIS A 162 -7.33 -8.38 5.40
CA HIS A 162 -8.43 -8.13 4.47
C HIS A 162 -8.91 -6.68 4.56
N VAL A 163 -9.04 -6.13 5.75
CA VAL A 163 -9.46 -4.73 5.93
C VAL A 163 -8.40 -3.75 5.41
N SER A 164 -7.17 -3.83 5.95
CA SER A 164 -6.16 -2.79 5.73
C SER A 164 -5.51 -2.87 4.34
N HIS A 165 -5.17 -4.07 3.87
CA HIS A 165 -4.40 -4.25 2.64
C HIS A 165 -5.29 -4.55 1.44
N TYR A 166 -6.31 -5.40 1.61
CA TYR A 166 -7.18 -5.76 0.49
C TYR A 166 -8.25 -4.70 0.25
N TYR A 167 -9.21 -4.53 1.17
CA TYR A 167 -10.32 -3.62 0.97
C TYR A 167 -9.89 -2.16 0.90
N TYR A 168 -9.01 -1.68 1.79
CA TYR A 168 -8.56 -0.30 1.70
C TYR A 168 -7.46 -0.11 0.65
N GLY A 169 -6.40 -0.93 0.70
CA GLY A 169 -5.24 -0.78 -0.19
C GLY A 169 -5.51 -1.06 -1.67
N ILE A 170 -6.18 -2.17 -2.01
CA ILE A 170 -6.50 -2.45 -3.42
C ILE A 170 -7.54 -1.45 -3.91
N THR A 171 -8.59 -1.15 -3.15
CA THR A 171 -9.60 -0.16 -3.57
C THR A 171 -8.99 1.23 -3.77
N SER A 172 -8.13 1.70 -2.87
CA SER A 172 -7.45 3.00 -3.04
C SER A 172 -6.57 2.99 -4.30
N SER A 173 -5.84 1.90 -4.57
CA SER A 173 -5.06 1.72 -5.80
C SER A 173 -5.93 1.76 -7.06
N LEU A 174 -7.08 1.09 -7.06
CA LEU A 174 -8.05 1.10 -8.17
C LEU A 174 -8.60 2.50 -8.42
N LEU A 175 -8.93 3.25 -7.37
CA LEU A 175 -9.39 4.64 -7.48
C LEU A 175 -8.30 5.54 -8.05
N MET A 176 -7.03 5.34 -7.69
CA MET A 176 -5.91 6.09 -8.25
C MET A 176 -5.65 5.76 -9.73
N ILE A 177 -5.76 4.49 -10.12
CA ILE A 177 -5.67 4.06 -11.52
C ILE A 177 -6.80 4.68 -12.34
N PHE A 178 -8.03 4.62 -11.82
CA PHE A 178 -9.18 5.24 -12.45
C PHE A 178 -9.00 6.76 -12.60
N ALA A 179 -8.55 7.45 -11.55
CA ALA A 179 -8.29 8.89 -11.58
C ALA A 179 -7.29 9.27 -12.70
N LEU A 180 -6.23 8.49 -12.88
CA LEU A 180 -5.27 8.65 -13.98
C LEU A 180 -5.93 8.40 -15.36
N ALA A 181 -6.78 7.39 -15.44
CA ALA A 181 -7.47 6.96 -16.65
C ALA A 181 -8.60 7.88 -17.12
N ILE A 182 -9.01 8.90 -16.35
CA ILE A 182 -10.07 9.86 -16.75
C ILE A 182 -9.61 11.32 -16.88
N VAL A 183 -8.31 11.61 -16.75
CA VAL A 183 -7.76 12.98 -16.75
C VAL A 183 -8.27 13.89 -17.90
N PRO A 184 -8.15 13.55 -19.20
CA PRO A 184 -8.71 14.31 -20.33
C PRO A 184 -10.22 14.56 -20.21
N ASP A 185 -10.96 13.61 -19.63
CA ASP A 185 -12.41 13.66 -19.51
C ASP A 185 -12.86 14.69 -18.44
N ILE A 186 -12.06 14.86 -17.37
CA ILE A 186 -12.23 15.90 -16.35
C ILE A 186 -12.17 17.32 -16.94
N TYR A 187 -11.34 17.52 -17.97
CA TYR A 187 -11.21 18.81 -18.64
C TYR A 187 -12.38 19.09 -19.59
N LYS A 188 -12.96 18.04 -20.19
CA LYS A 188 -14.04 18.14 -21.18
C LYS A 188 -15.44 18.21 -20.54
N SER A 189 -15.61 17.69 -19.33
CA SER A 189 -16.94 17.53 -18.73
C SER A 189 -16.97 17.83 -17.24
N TYR A 190 -17.98 18.62 -16.83
CA TYR A 190 -18.30 18.85 -15.42
C TYR A 190 -18.67 17.54 -14.71
N LYS A 191 -19.41 16.63 -15.37
CA LYS A 191 -19.81 15.35 -14.78
C LYS A 191 -18.59 14.51 -14.38
N TRP A 192 -17.60 14.41 -15.28
CA TRP A 192 -16.34 13.70 -15.00
C TRP A 192 -15.51 14.36 -13.89
N ARG A 193 -15.51 15.70 -13.84
CA ARG A 193 -14.86 16.45 -12.75
C ARG A 193 -15.53 16.20 -11.40
N MET A 194 -16.86 16.14 -11.36
CA MET A 194 -17.62 15.84 -10.15
C MET A 194 -17.37 14.40 -9.69
N ALA A 195 -17.45 13.44 -10.62
CA ALA A 195 -17.14 12.04 -10.34
C ALA A 195 -15.71 11.87 -9.79
N HIS A 196 -14.72 12.49 -10.43
CA HIS A 196 -13.34 12.50 -9.94
C HIS A 196 -13.24 13.06 -8.53
N THR A 197 -13.93 14.18 -8.24
CA THR A 197 -13.90 14.81 -6.91
C THR A 197 -14.47 13.89 -5.84
N ILE A 198 -15.65 13.31 -6.08
CA ILE A 198 -16.32 12.40 -5.14
C ILE A 198 -15.44 11.17 -4.88
N LEU A 199 -14.95 10.53 -5.94
CA LEU A 199 -14.13 9.33 -5.83
C LEU A 199 -12.79 9.59 -5.14
N ASN A 200 -12.17 10.77 -5.33
CA ASN A 200 -10.94 11.12 -4.62
C ASN A 200 -11.18 11.49 -3.17
N CYS A 201 -12.35 12.02 -2.80
CA CYS A 201 -12.73 12.15 -1.39
C CYS A 201 -12.85 10.78 -0.72
N ILE A 202 -13.46 9.80 -1.39
CA ILE A 202 -13.51 8.41 -0.91
C ILE A 202 -12.10 7.84 -0.78
N ALA A 203 -11.25 8.02 -1.80
CA ALA A 203 -9.86 7.57 -1.75
C ALA A 203 -9.08 8.19 -0.59
N LEU A 204 -9.27 9.49 -0.32
CA LEU A 204 -8.65 10.18 0.81
C LEU A 204 -9.08 9.56 2.16
N LEU A 205 -10.37 9.24 2.32
CA LEU A 205 -10.85 8.56 3.52
C LEU A 205 -10.26 7.16 3.67
N LEU A 206 -10.12 6.41 2.56
CA LEU A 206 -9.44 5.12 2.57
C LEU A 206 -7.97 5.26 2.96
N PHE A 207 -7.25 6.26 2.45
CA PHE A 207 -5.86 6.50 2.83
C PHE A 207 -5.71 6.89 4.30
N ILE A 208 -6.64 7.67 4.86
CA ILE A 208 -6.66 7.97 6.30
C ILE A 208 -6.89 6.66 7.09
N GLY A 209 -7.83 5.83 6.64
CA GLY A 209 -8.08 4.50 7.19
C GLY A 209 -6.85 3.59 7.13
N GLN A 210 -6.07 3.64 6.04
CA GLN A 210 -4.79 2.93 5.92
C GLN A 210 -3.71 3.53 6.82
N GLY A 211 -3.70 4.84 7.04
CA GLY A 211 -2.79 5.47 8.00
C GLY A 211 -2.99 4.91 9.41
N PHE A 212 -4.25 4.73 9.82
CA PHE A 212 -4.57 4.13 11.11
C PHE A 212 -4.31 2.61 11.13
N THR A 213 -4.90 1.86 10.20
CA THR A 213 -4.80 0.40 10.18
C THR A 213 -3.39 -0.09 9.86
N GLY A 214 -2.63 0.60 9.00
CA GLY A 214 -1.22 0.31 8.75
C GLY A 214 -0.34 0.56 9.98
N SER A 215 -0.61 1.62 10.75
CA SER A 215 0.11 1.86 12.02
C SER A 215 -0.19 0.78 13.06
N ARG A 216 -1.44 0.30 13.12
CA ARG A 216 -1.80 -0.88 13.91
C ARG A 216 -1.01 -2.11 13.44
N ASP A 217 -0.99 -2.38 12.14
CA ASP A 217 -0.36 -3.57 11.58
C ASP A 217 1.16 -3.62 11.87
N LEU A 218 1.83 -2.48 12.03
CA LEU A 218 3.23 -2.40 12.48
C LEU A 218 3.46 -2.99 13.88
N LEU A 219 2.51 -2.83 14.80
CA LEU A 219 2.59 -3.42 16.14
C LEU A 219 2.59 -4.94 16.10
N GLU A 220 2.14 -5.48 14.98
CA GLU A 220 1.96 -6.90 14.81
C GLU A 220 3.09 -7.56 14.01
N ILE A 221 4.10 -6.81 13.52
CA ILE A 221 5.25 -7.36 12.80
C ILE A 221 6.32 -7.76 13.83
N PRO A 222 6.45 -9.06 14.18
CA PRO A 222 7.53 -9.49 15.07
C PRO A 222 8.85 -9.55 14.31
N LEU A 223 9.95 -9.43 15.05
CA LEU A 223 11.26 -9.82 14.55
C LEU A 223 11.30 -11.33 14.30
N SER A 224 12.08 -11.76 13.33
CA SER A 224 12.10 -13.15 12.90
C SER A 224 12.47 -14.12 14.03
N TRP A 225 13.38 -13.72 14.92
CA TRP A 225 13.76 -14.51 16.09
C TRP A 225 12.64 -14.64 17.14
N GLN A 226 11.66 -13.73 17.14
CA GLN A 226 10.51 -13.77 18.07
C GLN A 226 9.40 -14.70 17.57
N LEU A 227 9.35 -15.01 16.26
CA LEU A 227 8.26 -15.76 15.64
C LEU A 227 7.97 -17.10 16.34
N ASP A 228 9.01 -17.86 16.69
CA ASP A 228 8.84 -19.18 17.29
C ASP A 228 8.24 -19.15 18.69
N HIS A 229 8.51 -18.09 19.46
CA HIS A 229 7.88 -17.90 20.76
C HIS A 229 6.45 -17.40 20.60
N LEU A 230 6.23 -16.39 19.75
CA LEU A 230 4.93 -15.76 19.56
C LEU A 230 3.88 -16.69 18.93
N ARG A 231 4.31 -17.67 18.11
CA ARG A 231 3.44 -18.73 17.57
C ARG A 231 2.85 -19.64 18.65
N LYS A 232 3.44 -19.68 19.84
CA LYS A 232 2.97 -20.51 20.96
C LYS A 232 1.98 -19.76 21.86
N CYS A 233 1.81 -18.45 21.67
CA CYS A 233 0.85 -17.65 22.43
C CYS A 233 -0.59 -17.91 21.96
N ASP A 234 -1.53 -17.87 22.91
CA ASP A 234 -2.96 -17.79 22.64
C ASP A 234 -3.37 -16.32 22.57
N TRP A 235 -3.60 -15.85 21.34
CA TRP A 235 -4.00 -14.47 21.07
C TRP A 235 -5.45 -14.16 21.49
N GLY A 236 -6.32 -15.18 21.56
CA GLY A 236 -7.71 -15.01 22.00
C GLY A 236 -7.81 -14.86 23.51
N ALA A 237 -7.04 -15.67 24.25
CA ALA A 237 -6.93 -15.56 25.70
C ALA A 237 -5.94 -14.49 26.17
N GLN A 238 -5.18 -13.88 25.26
CA GLN A 238 -4.10 -12.93 25.56
C GLN A 238 -3.04 -13.50 26.52
N THR A 239 -2.67 -14.78 26.32
CA THR A 239 -1.68 -15.47 27.15
C THR A 239 -0.53 -16.00 26.29
N CYS A 240 0.67 -16.04 26.87
CA CYS A 240 1.83 -16.67 26.25
C CYS A 240 2.38 -17.76 27.18
N PRO A 241 3.02 -18.81 26.66
CA PRO A 241 3.69 -19.79 27.50
C PRO A 241 4.75 -19.08 28.33
N ASN A 242 4.63 -19.14 29.65
CA ASN A 242 5.67 -18.60 30.51
C ASN A 242 6.95 -19.42 30.35
N ASN A 243 8.05 -18.78 29.99
CA ASN A 243 9.39 -19.38 30.05
C ASN A 243 9.82 -19.75 31.49
N SER A 244 8.98 -19.54 32.51
CA SER A 244 9.26 -19.96 33.89
C SER A 244 9.19 -21.48 34.10
N GLN A 245 8.95 -22.28 33.06
CA GLN A 245 9.09 -23.74 33.15
C GLN A 245 10.53 -24.25 33.15
N SER A 246 11.57 -23.39 33.13
CA SER A 246 12.96 -23.86 33.20
C SER A 246 13.74 -23.47 34.45
N ARG A 247 13.17 -22.76 35.43
CA ARG A 247 13.86 -22.56 36.70
C ARG A 247 13.27 -23.44 37.77
N THR A 248 14.04 -24.44 38.18
CA THR A 248 13.75 -25.15 39.42
C THR A 248 13.71 -24.13 40.57
N PRO A 249 12.96 -24.41 41.65
CA PRO A 249 12.94 -23.55 42.83
C PRO A 249 14.36 -23.19 43.36
N GLU A 250 15.34 -24.08 43.17
CA GLU A 250 16.75 -23.82 43.49
C GLU A 250 17.37 -22.66 42.70
N GLU A 251 17.10 -22.53 41.41
CA GLU A 251 17.68 -21.44 40.59
C GLU A 251 17.10 -20.06 40.95
N LEU A 252 15.84 -20.03 41.40
CA LEU A 252 15.22 -18.81 41.93
C LEU A 252 15.81 -18.41 43.29
N ILE A 253 16.14 -19.38 44.14
CA ILE A 253 16.78 -19.15 45.44
C ILE A 253 18.22 -18.66 45.25
N ILE A 254 19.00 -19.27 44.35
CA ILE A 254 20.39 -18.86 44.07
C ILE A 254 20.44 -17.42 43.49
N GLN A 255 19.48 -17.04 42.65
CA GLN A 255 19.41 -15.68 42.12
C GLN A 255 18.98 -14.65 43.18
N ALA A 256 18.13 -15.04 44.13
CA ALA A 256 17.71 -14.18 45.25
C ALA A 256 18.84 -13.99 46.29
N MET A 257 19.75 -14.95 46.41
CA MET A 257 20.89 -14.93 47.34
C MET A 257 22.18 -14.31 46.76
N SER A 258 22.21 -13.99 45.46
CA SER A 258 23.35 -13.35 44.77
C SER A 258 23.18 -11.84 44.55
N LYS A 259 22.15 -11.24 45.15
CA LYS A 259 22.04 -9.80 45.41
C LYS A 259 22.25 -9.52 46.88
#